data_AF-A0A7J2TH52-F1
#
_entry.id   AF-A0A7J2TH52-F1
#
_cell.length_a   1.000
_cell.length_b   1.000
_cell.length_c   1.000
_cell.angle_alpha   90.00
_cell.angle_beta   90.00
_cell.angle_gamma   90.00
#
_symmetry.space_group_name_H-M   'P 1'
#
loop_
_entity.id
_entity.type
_entity.pdbx_description
1 polymer ?
#
loop_
_entity_poly.entity_id
_entity_poly.type
_entity_poly.pdbx_seq_one_letter_code
_entity_poly.pdbx_strand_id
1 'polypeptide(L)'
;YDKVCSVALAILELSEEIKPEKQKFLIAEIGQGFTCAIAVEGGKIVDALGGTSGFMGYSSIGSIDAELAYLLGSFPKSLLFRNGIKDFVSEKGGNEMEILSEFVLKDLKALEASIGKVELCILSGRFAREVEKCVSKFYDTRILRGFCKGKQSAQGAAIIANAISGGEFRYIGEIMEIFRASGSIFDHLSKEIRERIMARLRSSGLRIS
;
A
#
# COMPACT_ATOMS: atom_id res chain seq x y z
N TYR A 1 3.64 -4.88 8.22
CA TYR A 1 2.81 -4.04 7.34
C TYR A 1 3.22 -2.59 7.51
N ASP A 2 4.26 -2.19 6.82
CA ASP A 2 4.72 -0.79 6.75
C ASP A 2 3.60 0.18 6.32
N LYS A 3 2.77 -0.23 5.35
CA LYS A 3 1.73 0.64 4.77
C LYS A 3 0.58 0.95 5.73
N VAL A 4 0.10 -0.06 6.47
CA VAL A 4 -0.91 0.13 7.52
C VAL A 4 -0.39 1.07 8.61
N CYS A 5 0.90 0.95 8.96
CA CYS A 5 1.51 1.86 9.92
C CYS A 5 1.50 3.31 9.42
N SER A 6 1.82 3.55 8.14
CA SER A 6 1.74 4.91 7.58
C SER A 6 0.33 5.50 7.66
N VAL A 7 -0.72 4.69 7.55
CA VAL A 7 -2.11 5.14 7.78
C VAL A 7 -2.32 5.56 9.24
N ALA A 8 -1.85 4.78 10.21
CA ALA A 8 -1.98 5.13 11.63
C ALA A 8 -1.31 6.48 11.95
N LEU A 9 -0.14 6.74 11.35
CA LEU A 9 0.53 8.03 11.46
C LEU A 9 -0.25 9.15 10.78
N ALA A 10 -0.79 8.91 9.59
CA ALA A 10 -1.61 9.89 8.86
C ALA A 10 -2.88 10.27 9.63
N ILE A 11 -3.54 9.29 10.27
CA ILE A 11 -4.72 9.55 11.10
C ILE A 11 -4.37 10.44 12.29
N LEU A 12 -3.25 10.16 12.95
CA LEU A 12 -2.75 10.99 14.04
C LEU A 12 -2.41 12.40 13.57
N GLU A 13 -1.65 12.55 12.48
CA GLU A 13 -1.24 13.87 11.96
C GLU A 13 -2.45 14.71 11.54
N LEU A 14 -3.46 14.11 10.90
CA LEU A 14 -4.70 14.81 10.56
C LEU A 14 -5.61 15.08 11.76
N SER A 15 -5.41 14.39 12.89
CA SER A 15 -6.26 14.57 14.08
C SER A 15 -6.18 15.97 14.70
N GLU A 16 -5.11 16.71 14.37
CA GLU A 16 -4.95 18.12 14.73
C GLU A 16 -6.01 19.04 14.07
N GLU A 17 -6.54 18.63 12.91
CA GLU A 17 -7.49 19.41 12.11
C GLU A 17 -8.87 18.75 12.02
N ILE A 18 -8.91 17.41 11.89
CA ILE A 18 -10.10 16.63 11.61
C ILE A 18 -10.16 15.45 12.57
N LYS A 19 -11.25 15.34 13.33
CA LYS A 19 -11.48 14.20 14.23
C LYS A 19 -11.28 12.86 13.49
N PRO A 20 -10.52 11.90 14.04
CA PRO A 20 -10.19 10.63 13.36
C PRO A 20 -11.39 9.92 12.73
N GLU A 21 -12.51 9.81 13.43
CA GLU A 21 -13.73 9.14 12.97
C GLU A 21 -14.47 9.87 11.83
N LYS A 22 -14.05 11.11 11.50
CA LYS A 22 -14.57 11.90 10.39
C LYS A 22 -13.60 12.00 9.22
N GLN A 23 -12.40 11.44 9.34
CA GLN A 23 -11.38 11.53 8.30
C GLN A 23 -11.74 10.67 7.09
N LYS A 24 -11.58 11.25 5.91
CA LYS A 24 -11.73 10.60 4.62
C LYS A 24 -10.64 11.09 3.69
N PHE A 25 -9.74 10.22 3.29
CA PHE A 25 -8.58 10.57 2.46
C PHE A 25 -8.06 9.34 1.71
N LEU A 26 -7.28 9.58 0.66
CA LEU A 26 -6.42 8.58 0.06
C LEU A 26 -5.00 8.75 0.60
N ILE A 27 -4.24 7.66 0.72
CA ILE A 27 -2.81 7.72 1.01
C ILE A 27 -2.03 6.81 0.08
N ALA A 28 -0.96 7.32 -0.55
CA ALA A 28 -0.01 6.53 -1.32
C ALA A 28 1.35 6.44 -0.60
N GLU A 29 1.77 5.23 -0.25
CA GLU A 29 3.13 4.93 0.20
C GLU A 29 3.95 4.43 -0.99
N ILE A 30 4.92 5.24 -1.42
CA ILE A 30 5.66 5.06 -2.67
C ILE A 30 7.10 4.66 -2.34
N GLY A 31 7.34 3.36 -2.28
CA GLY A 31 8.63 2.78 -1.92
C GLY A 31 9.55 2.48 -3.11
N GLN A 32 10.77 2.06 -2.81
CA GLN A 32 11.72 1.57 -3.82
C GLN A 32 11.25 0.28 -4.49
N GLY A 33 10.76 -0.66 -3.67
CA GLY A 33 10.29 -1.96 -4.14
C GLY A 33 8.84 -1.88 -4.60
N PHE A 34 7.96 -1.52 -3.67
CA PHE A 34 6.52 -1.55 -3.85
C PHE A 34 5.88 -0.20 -3.57
N THR A 35 4.81 0.07 -4.30
CA THR A 35 3.88 1.17 -4.08
C THR A 35 2.58 0.60 -3.49
N CYS A 36 1.89 1.38 -2.66
CA CYS A 36 0.56 1.05 -2.19
C CYS A 36 -0.27 2.32 -2.04
N ALA A 37 -1.43 2.38 -2.69
CA ALA A 37 -2.49 3.32 -2.39
C ALA A 37 -3.49 2.68 -1.40
N ILE A 38 -4.03 3.46 -0.48
CA ILE A 38 -4.99 3.02 0.53
C ILE A 38 -6.10 4.06 0.63
N ALA A 39 -7.34 3.59 0.64
CA ALA A 39 -8.54 4.37 0.88
C ALA A 39 -8.92 4.34 2.36
N VAL A 40 -9.09 5.52 2.94
CA VAL A 40 -9.53 5.70 4.33
C VAL A 40 -10.85 6.45 4.35
N GLU A 41 -11.84 5.91 5.06
CA GLU A 41 -13.12 6.57 5.31
C GLU A 41 -13.58 6.29 6.75
N GLY A 42 -14.01 7.34 7.45
CA GLY A 42 -14.39 7.25 8.86
C GLY A 42 -13.21 6.84 9.76
N GLY A 43 -11.98 7.19 9.38
CA GLY A 43 -10.76 6.77 10.07
C GLY A 43 -10.38 5.29 9.91
N LYS A 44 -11.05 4.55 9.02
CA LYS A 44 -10.82 3.13 8.76
C LYS A 44 -10.24 2.91 7.38
N ILE A 45 -9.36 1.92 7.27
CA ILE A 45 -8.94 1.41 5.96
C ILE A 45 -10.13 0.66 5.35
N VAL A 46 -10.63 1.15 4.22
CA VAL A 46 -11.76 0.54 3.50
C VAL A 46 -11.27 -0.33 2.35
N ASP A 47 -10.22 0.11 1.64
CA ASP A 47 -9.68 -0.60 0.49
C ASP A 47 -8.21 -0.22 0.28
N ALA A 48 -7.46 -1.05 -0.44
CA ALA A 48 -6.07 -0.81 -0.78
C ALA A 48 -5.64 -1.52 -2.07
N LEU A 49 -4.82 -0.83 -2.86
CA LEU A 49 -4.16 -1.38 -4.04
C LEU A 49 -2.65 -1.21 -3.89
N GLY A 50 -1.90 -2.29 -3.97
CA GLY A 50 -0.45 -2.18 -3.81
C GLY A 50 0.29 -3.48 -3.77
N GLY A 51 1.61 -3.36 -3.60
CA GLY A 51 2.51 -4.50 -3.61
C GLY A 51 2.52 -5.17 -4.98
N THR A 52 2.31 -6.49 -4.98
CA THR A 52 2.24 -7.30 -6.20
C THR A 52 0.84 -7.35 -6.81
N SER A 53 -0.15 -6.73 -6.16
CA SER A 53 -1.53 -6.67 -6.63
C SER A 53 -1.91 -5.31 -7.21
N GLY A 54 -1.08 -4.28 -7.00
CA GLY A 54 -1.23 -2.96 -7.63
C GLY A 54 -0.47 -2.85 -8.96
N PHE A 55 -0.47 -1.65 -9.53
CA PHE A 55 0.33 -1.37 -10.72
C PHE A 55 1.84 -1.51 -10.46
N MET A 56 2.62 -1.45 -11.54
CA MET A 56 4.07 -1.60 -11.51
C MET A 56 4.71 -0.58 -10.56
N GLY A 57 5.52 -1.07 -9.63
CA GLY A 57 6.32 -0.23 -8.72
C GLY A 57 7.65 0.19 -9.35
N TYR A 58 8.42 0.99 -8.63
CA TYR A 58 9.72 1.45 -9.14
C TYR A 58 10.68 0.29 -9.46
N SER A 59 10.76 -0.73 -8.58
CA SER A 59 11.56 -1.95 -8.83
C SER A 59 10.73 -3.22 -9.03
N SER A 60 9.48 -3.27 -8.59
CA SER A 60 8.63 -4.47 -8.70
C SER A 60 7.76 -4.45 -9.93
N ILE A 61 7.57 -5.63 -10.54
CA ILE A 61 6.73 -5.83 -11.73
C ILE A 61 5.24 -5.52 -11.50
N GLY A 62 4.77 -5.54 -10.24
CA GLY A 62 3.37 -5.32 -9.90
C GLY A 62 2.46 -6.46 -10.39
N SER A 63 1.22 -6.11 -10.74
CA SER A 63 0.26 -7.03 -11.36
C SER A 63 0.73 -7.50 -12.74
N ILE A 64 0.55 -8.79 -13.01
CA ILE A 64 0.87 -9.39 -14.31
C ILE A 64 -0.39 -10.00 -14.93
N ASP A 65 -0.43 -9.98 -16.26
CA ASP A 65 -1.42 -10.73 -17.00
C ASP A 65 -1.25 -12.25 -16.77
N ALA A 66 -2.37 -12.98 -16.68
CA ALA A 66 -2.36 -14.40 -16.35
C ALA A 66 -1.80 -15.28 -17.47
N GLU A 67 -1.97 -14.89 -18.74
CA GLU A 67 -1.37 -15.57 -19.89
C GLU A 67 0.15 -15.36 -19.89
N LEU A 68 0.61 -14.14 -19.58
CA LEU A 68 2.04 -13.89 -19.38
C LEU A 68 2.61 -14.73 -18.22
N ALA A 69 1.89 -14.81 -17.10
CA ALA A 69 2.29 -15.65 -15.97
C ALA A 69 2.41 -17.14 -16.37
N TYR A 70 1.49 -17.62 -17.21
CA TYR A 70 1.53 -18.97 -17.77
C TYR A 70 2.74 -19.17 -18.70
N LEU A 71 3.00 -18.24 -19.62
CA LEU A 71 4.11 -18.30 -20.57
C LEU A 71 5.50 -18.18 -19.91
N LEU A 72 5.61 -17.44 -18.81
CA LEU A 72 6.84 -17.38 -18.00
C LEU A 72 7.26 -18.75 -17.46
N GLY A 73 6.30 -19.67 -17.29
CA GLY A 73 6.50 -21.04 -16.80
C GLY A 73 6.87 -21.10 -15.31
N SER A 74 8.04 -20.60 -14.95
CA SER A 74 8.52 -20.56 -13.56
C SER A 74 8.29 -19.19 -12.93
N PHE A 75 7.93 -19.19 -11.64
CA PHE A 75 7.64 -17.95 -10.90
C PHE A 75 8.52 -17.85 -9.63
N PRO A 76 9.80 -17.48 -9.76
CA PRO A 76 10.69 -17.34 -8.63
C PRO A 76 10.33 -16.11 -7.80
N LYS A 77 10.53 -16.18 -6.46
CA LYS A 77 10.24 -15.06 -5.54
C LYS A 77 10.97 -13.77 -5.92
N SER A 78 12.14 -13.86 -6.55
CA SER A 78 12.91 -12.71 -7.03
C SER A 78 12.18 -11.88 -8.08
N LEU A 79 11.27 -12.49 -8.86
CA LEU A 79 10.47 -11.79 -9.87
C LEU A 79 9.58 -10.71 -9.24
N LEU A 80 9.09 -10.94 -8.01
CA LEU A 80 8.25 -9.98 -7.28
C LEU A 80 8.95 -8.65 -6.98
N PHE A 81 10.28 -8.60 -7.02
CA PHE A 81 11.09 -7.45 -6.64
C PHE A 81 11.90 -6.85 -7.81
N ARG A 82 11.67 -7.34 -9.03
CA ARG A 82 12.39 -6.96 -10.25
C ARG A 82 11.41 -6.69 -11.38
N ASN A 83 11.95 -6.20 -12.50
CA ASN A 83 11.20 -5.88 -13.72
C ASN A 83 10.15 -4.77 -13.49
N GLY A 84 10.46 -3.84 -12.58
CA GLY A 84 9.66 -2.64 -12.37
C GLY A 84 10.06 -1.53 -13.34
N ILE A 85 9.58 -0.33 -13.06
CA ILE A 85 9.73 0.84 -13.94
C ILE A 85 11.20 1.13 -14.27
N LYS A 86 12.12 1.02 -13.30
CA LYS A 86 13.55 1.26 -13.55
C LYS A 86 14.13 0.33 -14.63
N ASP A 87 13.69 -0.93 -14.62
CA ASP A 87 14.21 -1.95 -15.53
C ASP A 87 13.58 -1.72 -16.92
N PHE A 88 12.26 -1.47 -16.96
CA PHE A 88 11.55 -1.07 -18.17
C PHE A 88 12.17 0.16 -18.86
N VAL A 89 12.41 1.24 -18.11
CA VAL A 89 12.98 2.48 -18.66
C VAL A 89 14.43 2.29 -19.10
N SER A 90 15.22 1.49 -18.39
CA SER A 90 16.59 1.20 -18.83
C SER A 90 16.67 0.49 -20.18
N GLU A 91 15.64 -0.29 -20.54
CA GLU A 91 15.58 -0.98 -21.83
C GLU A 91 14.83 -0.21 -22.92
N LYS A 92 13.76 0.50 -22.56
CA LYS A 92 12.82 1.13 -23.51
C LYS A 92 12.92 2.66 -23.57
N GLY A 93 13.68 3.26 -22.66
CA GLY A 93 13.69 4.71 -22.45
C GLY A 93 12.43 5.23 -21.78
N GLY A 94 12.37 6.55 -21.59
CA GLY A 94 11.27 7.25 -20.90
C GLY A 94 11.69 7.87 -19.58
N ASN A 95 10.73 8.46 -18.86
CA ASN A 95 10.95 9.10 -17.57
C ASN A 95 10.36 8.25 -16.44
N GLU A 96 11.22 7.71 -15.58
CA GLU A 96 10.82 6.84 -14.47
C GLU A 96 9.77 7.47 -13.55
N MET A 97 9.94 8.76 -13.23
CA MET A 97 9.06 9.44 -12.27
C MET A 97 7.70 9.79 -12.90
N GLU A 98 7.67 10.04 -14.21
CA GLU A 98 6.42 10.28 -14.94
C GLU A 98 5.57 9.00 -14.98
N ILE A 99 6.18 7.87 -15.36
CA ILE A 99 5.52 6.56 -15.40
C ILE A 99 5.07 6.13 -13.98
N LEU A 100 5.93 6.31 -12.97
CA LEU A 100 5.58 5.99 -11.59
C LEU A 100 4.40 6.83 -11.11
N SER A 101 4.39 8.12 -11.45
CA SER A 101 3.28 9.01 -11.10
C SER A 101 1.98 8.59 -11.77
N GLU A 102 2.03 8.16 -13.03
CA GLU A 102 0.86 7.65 -13.76
C GLU A 102 0.27 6.41 -13.07
N PHE A 103 1.11 5.44 -12.70
CA PHE A 103 0.64 4.24 -12.01
C PHE A 103 0.10 4.54 -10.61
N VAL A 104 0.75 5.42 -9.84
CA VAL A 104 0.22 5.88 -8.55
C VAL A 104 -1.15 6.55 -8.72
N LEU A 105 -1.31 7.40 -9.73
CA LEU A 105 -2.59 8.05 -10.03
C LEU A 105 -3.68 7.04 -10.39
N LYS A 106 -3.34 6.00 -11.15
CA LYS A 106 -4.29 4.93 -11.48
C LYS A 106 -4.70 4.12 -10.25
N ASP A 107 -3.77 3.79 -9.36
CA ASP A 107 -4.08 3.14 -8.07
C ASP A 107 -5.02 4.03 -7.24
N LEU A 108 -4.71 5.31 -7.09
CA LEU A 108 -5.55 6.27 -6.34
C LEU A 108 -6.95 6.41 -6.94
N LYS A 109 -7.05 6.52 -8.26
CA LYS A 109 -8.32 6.65 -8.97
C LYS A 109 -9.17 5.40 -8.89
N ALA A 110 -8.57 4.21 -8.94
CA ALA A 110 -9.29 2.96 -8.77
C ALA A 110 -9.96 2.86 -7.39
N LEU A 111 -9.29 3.35 -6.34
CA LEU A 111 -9.83 3.34 -4.98
C LEU A 111 -11.02 4.30 -4.76
N GLU A 112 -11.22 5.29 -5.64
CA GLU A 112 -12.44 6.11 -5.62
C GLU A 112 -13.70 5.30 -5.94
N ALA A 113 -13.58 4.09 -6.52
CA ALA A 113 -14.71 3.18 -6.69
C ALA A 113 -15.26 2.68 -5.33
N SER A 114 -14.40 2.60 -4.31
CA SER A 114 -14.74 2.03 -3.00
C SER A 114 -15.26 3.08 -2.03
N ILE A 115 -14.75 4.31 -2.10
CA ILE A 115 -15.10 5.40 -1.17
C ILE A 115 -15.66 6.65 -1.85
N GLY A 116 -15.92 6.62 -3.17
CA GLY A 116 -16.31 7.80 -3.94
C GLY A 116 -15.15 8.78 -4.13
N LYS A 117 -15.44 9.94 -4.75
CA LYS A 117 -14.45 10.98 -4.99
C LYS A 117 -13.91 11.56 -3.67
N VAL A 118 -12.60 11.72 -3.60
CA VAL A 118 -11.88 12.28 -2.46
C VAL A 118 -10.97 13.41 -2.93
N GLU A 119 -10.89 14.49 -2.14
CA GLU A 119 -10.04 15.63 -2.47
C GLU A 119 -8.64 15.50 -1.88
N LEU A 120 -8.53 15.02 -0.63
CA LEU A 120 -7.26 14.91 0.09
C LEU A 120 -6.51 13.61 -0.24
N CYS A 121 -5.26 13.76 -0.69
CA CYS A 121 -4.33 12.66 -0.91
C CYS A 121 -3.03 12.87 -0.11
N ILE A 122 -2.74 11.95 0.81
CA ILE A 122 -1.48 11.95 1.57
C ILE A 122 -0.44 11.13 0.81
N LEU A 123 0.79 11.61 0.74
CA LEU A 123 1.90 10.93 0.06
C LEU A 123 3.02 10.65 1.05
N SER A 124 3.58 9.45 1.00
CA SER A 124 4.68 9.01 1.85
C SER A 124 5.65 8.12 1.07
N GLY A 125 6.82 7.86 1.66
CA GLY A 125 7.84 7.01 1.07
C GLY A 125 8.91 7.77 0.29
N ARG A 126 9.74 7.02 -0.43
CA ARG A 126 10.99 7.49 -1.03
C ARG A 126 10.75 8.53 -2.13
N PHE A 127 9.74 8.28 -2.97
CA PHE A 127 9.47 9.08 -4.16
C PHE A 127 8.27 10.02 -4.00
N ALA A 128 7.84 10.26 -2.75
CA ALA A 128 6.62 11.02 -2.48
C ALA A 128 6.66 12.42 -3.08
N ARG A 129 7.79 13.13 -2.96
CA ARG A 129 7.95 14.50 -3.47
C ARG A 129 8.04 14.57 -4.99
N GLU A 130 8.63 13.57 -5.62
CA GLU A 130 8.72 13.47 -7.06
C GLU A 130 7.34 13.23 -7.67
N VAL A 131 6.57 12.31 -7.07
CA VAL A 131 5.22 11.95 -7.51
C VAL A 131 4.19 13.04 -7.19
N GLU A 132 4.36 13.78 -6.09
CA GLU A 132 3.50 14.90 -5.70
C GLU A 132 3.33 15.93 -6.83
N LYS A 133 4.38 16.20 -7.62
CA LYS A 133 4.34 17.14 -8.75
C LYS A 133 3.28 16.79 -9.79
N CYS A 134 2.95 15.51 -9.91
CA CYS A 134 1.91 15.02 -10.81
C CYS A 134 0.57 14.83 -10.08
N VAL A 135 0.58 14.26 -8.87
CA VAL A 135 -0.64 13.96 -8.11
C VAL A 135 -1.39 15.21 -7.66
N SER A 136 -0.66 16.29 -7.33
CA SER A 136 -1.22 17.59 -6.92
C SER A 136 -2.09 18.27 -7.99
N LYS A 137 -2.04 17.80 -9.25
CA LYS A 137 -2.93 18.27 -10.31
C LYS A 137 -4.36 17.74 -10.16
N PHE A 138 -4.56 16.68 -9.37
CA PHE A 138 -5.83 15.95 -9.24
C PHE A 138 -6.38 15.95 -7.81
N TYR A 139 -5.52 16.18 -6.82
CA TYR A 139 -5.83 16.09 -5.40
C TYR A 139 -5.18 17.25 -4.63
N ASP A 140 -5.76 17.63 -3.50
CA ASP A 140 -5.05 18.38 -2.46
C ASP A 140 -4.04 17.43 -1.81
N THR A 141 -2.74 17.66 -2.05
CA THR A 141 -1.70 16.73 -1.62
C THR A 141 -1.00 17.18 -0.35
N ARG A 142 -0.71 16.23 0.54
CA ARG A 142 0.14 16.44 1.72
C ARG A 142 1.23 15.38 1.81
N ILE A 143 2.48 15.79 1.96
CA ILE A 143 3.57 14.87 2.32
C ILE A 143 3.49 14.52 3.80
N LEU A 144 3.41 13.22 4.12
CA LEU A 144 3.37 12.72 5.50
C LEU A 144 4.68 13.03 6.24
N ARG A 145 4.60 13.83 7.29
CA ARG A 145 5.79 14.38 7.97
C ARG A 145 6.29 13.44 9.06
N GLY A 146 5.38 12.98 9.92
CA GLY A 146 5.72 12.33 11.17
C GLY A 146 6.20 13.30 12.25
N PHE A 147 6.36 12.77 13.46
CA PHE A 147 6.68 13.51 14.69
C PHE A 147 8.15 13.42 15.11
N CYS A 148 8.96 12.55 14.47
CA CYS A 148 10.40 12.45 14.76
C CYS A 148 11.23 12.08 13.53
N LYS A 149 12.57 12.06 13.69
CA LYS A 149 13.48 11.57 12.66
C LYS A 149 13.33 10.05 12.53
N GLY A 150 12.88 9.58 11.37
CA GLY A 150 12.76 8.16 11.07
C GLY A 150 11.80 7.91 9.91
N LYS A 151 11.66 6.64 9.51
CA LYS A 151 10.65 6.26 8.50
C LYS A 151 9.25 6.47 9.07
N GLN A 152 8.35 7.06 8.29
CA GLN A 152 6.96 7.28 8.65
C GLN A 152 6.27 5.97 9.07
N SER A 153 6.50 4.88 8.34
CA SER A 153 5.98 3.57 8.68
C SER A 153 6.51 3.01 10.01
N ALA A 154 7.73 3.38 10.42
CA ALA A 154 8.26 2.99 11.74
C ALA A 154 7.59 3.77 12.87
N GLN A 155 7.32 5.06 12.65
CA GLN A 155 6.58 5.89 13.61
C GLN A 155 5.14 5.40 13.75
N GLY A 156 4.48 5.07 12.64
CA GLY A 156 3.18 4.41 12.64
C GLY A 156 3.17 3.07 13.36
N ALA A 157 4.24 2.28 13.25
CA ALA A 157 4.37 1.02 13.98
C ALA A 157 4.43 1.26 15.49
N ALA A 158 5.10 2.33 15.94
CA ALA A 158 5.13 2.72 17.34
C ALA A 158 3.74 3.14 17.85
N ILE A 159 2.95 3.87 17.05
CA ILE A 159 1.55 4.20 17.36
C ILE A 159 0.74 2.91 17.55
N ILE A 160 0.81 1.97 16.61
CA ILE A 160 0.07 0.71 16.68
C ILE A 160 0.52 -0.12 17.91
N ALA A 161 1.83 -0.21 18.17
CA ALA A 161 2.35 -0.94 19.32
C ALA A 161 1.88 -0.33 20.65
N ASN A 162 1.87 1.00 20.75
CA ASN A 162 1.32 1.72 21.89
C ASN A 162 -0.18 1.43 22.08
N ALA A 163 -0.96 1.47 20.99
CA ALA A 163 -2.39 1.15 21.01
C ALA A 163 -2.67 -0.29 21.49
N ILE A 164 -1.91 -1.28 20.98
CA ILE A 164 -2.00 -2.69 21.40
C ILE A 164 -1.68 -2.84 22.89
N SER A 165 -0.74 -2.05 23.40
CA SER A 165 -0.36 -2.05 24.82
C SER A 165 -1.35 -1.28 25.71
N GLY A 166 -2.44 -0.74 25.16
CA GLY A 166 -3.42 0.07 25.89
C GLY A 166 -2.95 1.48 26.25
N GLY A 167 -1.94 2.00 25.55
CA GLY A 167 -1.41 3.34 25.75
C GLY A 167 -2.29 4.46 25.19
N GLU A 168 -1.73 5.67 25.13
CA GLU A 168 -2.42 6.88 24.70
C GLU A 168 -3.04 6.79 23.31
N PHE A 169 -2.45 6.02 22.39
CA PHE A 169 -2.94 5.87 21.01
C PHE A 169 -3.96 4.74 20.84
N ARG A 170 -4.48 4.16 21.94
CA ARG A 170 -5.49 3.10 21.87
C ARG A 170 -6.68 3.49 21.00
N TYR A 171 -7.15 4.73 21.09
CA TYR A 171 -8.27 5.22 20.29
C TYR A 171 -8.02 5.12 18.77
N ILE A 172 -6.78 5.30 18.30
CA ILE A 172 -6.43 5.12 16.88
C ILE A 172 -6.59 3.65 16.50
N GLY A 173 -6.08 2.73 17.33
CA GLY A 173 -6.23 1.30 17.09
C GLY A 173 -7.69 0.84 17.08
N GLU A 174 -8.53 1.45 17.92
CA GLU A 174 -9.98 1.18 17.96
C GLU A 174 -10.69 1.72 16.72
N ILE A 175 -10.41 2.96 16.32
CA ILE A 175 -11.02 3.62 15.15
C ILE A 175 -10.64 2.91 13.86
N MET A 176 -9.37 2.56 13.70
CA MET A 176 -8.87 1.80 12.54
C MET A 176 -9.32 0.33 12.55
N GLU A 177 -9.98 -0.13 13.61
CA GLU A 177 -10.38 -1.53 13.83
C GLU A 177 -9.22 -2.54 13.82
N ILE A 178 -8.01 -2.12 14.23
CA ILE A 178 -6.81 -2.98 14.25
C ILE A 178 -7.03 -4.25 15.08
N PHE A 179 -7.76 -4.13 16.20
CA PHE A 179 -8.05 -5.26 17.09
C PHE A 179 -9.07 -6.26 16.52
N ARG A 180 -9.75 -5.90 15.43
CA ARG A 180 -10.74 -6.74 14.73
C ARG A 180 -10.24 -7.23 13.37
N ALA A 181 -9.05 -6.78 12.95
CA ALA A 181 -8.45 -7.18 11.68
C ALA A 181 -8.28 -8.71 11.63
N SER A 182 -8.79 -9.32 10.57
CA SER A 182 -8.73 -10.76 10.32
C SER A 182 -8.68 -11.03 8.82
N GLY A 183 -8.39 -12.29 8.45
CA GLY A 183 -8.27 -12.71 7.07
C GLY A 183 -6.84 -12.68 6.53
N SER A 184 -6.67 -13.23 5.34
CA SER A 184 -5.40 -13.45 4.65
C SER A 184 -5.61 -13.48 3.13
N ILE A 185 -4.52 -13.42 2.38
CA ILE A 185 -4.56 -13.56 0.91
C ILE A 185 -5.17 -14.89 0.43
N PHE A 186 -5.29 -15.90 1.31
CA PHE A 186 -5.87 -17.20 0.96
C PHE A 186 -7.39 -17.23 1.01
N ASP A 187 -8.02 -16.25 1.64
CA ASP A 187 -9.47 -16.25 1.85
C ASP A 187 -10.25 -15.87 0.59
N HIS A 188 -9.58 -15.24 -0.38
CA HIS A 188 -10.15 -14.89 -1.69
C HIS A 188 -9.90 -15.96 -2.77
N LEU A 189 -9.25 -17.08 -2.44
CA LEU A 189 -8.93 -18.13 -3.40
C LEU A 189 -10.05 -19.16 -3.48
N SER A 190 -10.29 -19.69 -4.68
CA SER A 190 -11.12 -20.87 -4.85
C SER A 190 -10.53 -22.07 -4.09
N LYS A 191 -11.40 -22.98 -3.66
CA LYS A 191 -11.00 -24.19 -2.92
C LYS A 191 -9.89 -24.96 -3.64
N GLU A 192 -10.04 -25.16 -4.94
CA GLU A 192 -9.07 -25.88 -5.78
C GLU A 192 -7.67 -25.24 -5.74
N ILE A 193 -7.59 -23.92 -5.95
CA ILE A 193 -6.31 -23.20 -5.94
C ILE A 193 -5.67 -23.26 -4.55
N ARG A 194 -6.48 -23.06 -3.50
CA ARG A 194 -6.01 -23.11 -2.11
C ARG A 194 -5.43 -24.47 -1.78
N GLU A 195 -6.10 -25.56 -2.13
CA GLU A 195 -5.64 -26.92 -1.90
C GLU A 195 -4.31 -27.20 -2.63
N ARG A 196 -4.19 -26.76 -3.89
CA ARG A 196 -2.96 -26.92 -4.68
C ARG A 196 -1.77 -26.19 -4.07
N ILE A 197 -1.97 -24.95 -3.61
CA ILE A 197 -0.92 -24.17 -2.91
C ILE A 197 -0.51 -24.86 -1.61
N MET A 198 -1.49 -25.27 -0.80
CA MET A 198 -1.23 -25.95 0.47
C MET A 198 -0.46 -27.27 0.29
N ALA A 199 -0.79 -28.05 -0.74
CA ALA A 199 -0.05 -29.26 -1.07
C ALA A 199 1.43 -28.96 -1.40
N ARG A 200 1.68 -27.93 -2.21
CA ARG A 200 3.04 -27.49 -2.58
C ARG A 200 3.85 -27.01 -1.36
N LEU A 201 3.22 -26.26 -0.46
CA LEU A 201 3.86 -25.78 0.77
C LEU A 201 4.26 -26.94 1.69
N ARG A 202 3.37 -27.92 1.86
CA ARG A 202 3.66 -29.15 2.63
C ARG A 202 4.84 -29.93 2.03
N SER A 203 4.88 -30.09 0.71
CA SER A 203 5.98 -30.82 0.05
C SER A 203 7.32 -30.08 0.08
N SER A 204 7.33 -28.76 0.26
CA SER A 204 8.55 -27.93 0.27
C SER A 204 9.07 -27.63 1.69
N GLY A 205 8.38 -28.09 2.74
CA GLY A 205 8.74 -27.79 4.13
C GLY A 205 8.49 -26.33 4.54
N LEU A 206 7.91 -25.49 3.66
CA LEU A 206 7.53 -24.12 3.98
C LEU A 206 6.22 -24.11 4.77
N ARG A 207 6.26 -23.62 6.01
CA ARG A 207 5.07 -23.20 6.75
C ARG A 207 4.81 -21.71 6.50
N ILE A 208 3.59 -21.36 6.12
CA ILE A 208 3.11 -19.98 6.13
C ILE A 208 2.30 -19.82 7.42
N SER A 209 2.65 -18.79 8.21
CA SER A 209 1.91 -18.37 9.42
C SER A 209 0.68 -17.56 9.05
#